data_AF-A0A238Z8R0-F1
#
_entry.id   AF-A0A238Z8R0-F1
#
_cell.length_a   1.000
_cell.length_b   1.000
_cell.length_c   1.000
_cell.angle_alpha   90.00
_cell.angle_beta   90.00
_cell.angle_gamma   90.00
#
_symmetry.space_group_name_H-M   'P 1'
#
loop_
_entity.id
_entity.type
_entity.pdbx_description
1 polymer ?
#
loop_
_entity_poly.entity_id
_entity_poly.type
_entity_poly.pdbx_seq_one_letter_code
_entity_poly.pdbx_strand_id
1 'polypeptide(L)'
;MTAQDSRSQFEAQLLSPREHGNSDAWAFVILPKAASAKLPRRGRVTVEGRINDQYFQALAEPDGQKSHWLKIDEQLLEKLGAPIGEMARFDLNAMAQEPEPQVPAELSEALKVSPEALATWQDTTTVARLDWIHWITSAKQAKTRAKRIIDACDMLSSGKKRVCCFDSSGYYSKAFSAPRAADPAGQG
;
A
#
# COMPACT_ATOMS: atom_id res chain seq x y z
N MET A 1 8.44 21.41 -9.29
CA MET A 1 7.13 20.93 -8.81
C MET A 1 6.98 21.41 -7.38
N THR A 2 6.06 22.34 -7.14
CA THR A 2 5.66 22.72 -5.77
C THR A 2 5.22 21.46 -5.03
N ALA A 3 5.82 21.18 -3.87
CA ALA A 3 5.35 20.11 -3.00
C ALA A 3 3.87 20.39 -2.71
N GLN A 4 2.99 19.57 -3.28
CA GLN A 4 1.56 19.68 -3.00
C GLN A 4 1.39 19.39 -1.51
N ASP A 5 0.73 20.30 -0.79
CA ASP A 5 0.48 20.12 0.63
C ASP A 5 -0.48 18.94 0.83
N SER A 6 0.11 17.76 1.06
CA SER A 6 -0.62 16.53 1.34
C SER A 6 -1.01 16.40 2.81
N ARG A 7 -0.73 17.42 3.64
CA ARG A 7 -0.94 17.34 5.09
C ARG A 7 -2.42 17.25 5.40
N SER A 8 -2.75 16.28 6.24
CA SER A 8 -4.12 16.03 6.71
C SER A 8 -4.11 15.69 8.19
N GLN A 9 -5.05 16.28 8.90
CA GLN A 9 -5.38 15.92 10.27
C GLN A 9 -6.82 15.44 10.31
N PHE A 10 -7.08 14.32 10.97
CA PHE A 10 -8.42 13.75 11.12
C PHE A 10 -8.46 12.74 12.27
N GLU A 11 -9.67 12.39 12.69
CA GLU A 11 -9.91 11.24 13.55
C GLU A 11 -10.50 10.09 12.74
N ALA A 12 -10.09 8.87 13.04
CA ALA A 12 -10.63 7.67 12.43
C ALA A 12 -10.51 6.48 13.38
N GLN A 13 -11.42 5.52 13.22
CA GLN A 13 -11.45 4.31 14.04
C GLN A 13 -10.32 3.36 13.62
N LEU A 14 -9.64 2.78 14.61
CA LEU A 14 -8.79 1.61 14.41
C LEU A 14 -9.68 0.37 14.27
N LEU A 15 -9.72 -0.22 13.09
CA LEU A 15 -10.61 -1.35 12.77
C LEU A 15 -9.88 -2.69 12.91
N SER A 16 -10.55 -3.67 13.52
CA SER A 16 -10.09 -5.06 13.51
C SER A 16 -10.45 -5.71 12.18
N PRO A 17 -9.54 -6.38 11.47
CA PRO A 17 -9.85 -7.15 10.28
C PRO A 17 -10.64 -8.41 10.65
N ARG A 18 -11.65 -8.78 9.86
CA ARG A 18 -12.42 -10.03 10.04
C ARG A 18 -11.56 -11.28 9.83
N GLU A 19 -10.56 -11.18 8.97
CA GLU A 19 -9.62 -12.25 8.66
C GLU A 19 -8.21 -11.81 9.11
N HIS A 20 -7.69 -12.44 10.16
CA HIS A 20 -6.36 -12.12 10.69
C HIS A 20 -5.22 -12.85 9.95
N GLY A 21 -5.53 -13.86 9.15
CA GLY A 21 -4.53 -14.77 8.58
C GLY A 21 -3.79 -15.55 9.68
N ASN A 22 -2.55 -15.95 9.42
CA ASN A 22 -1.66 -16.60 10.40
C ASN A 22 -0.88 -15.60 11.27
N SER A 23 -1.32 -14.33 11.36
CA SER A 23 -0.54 -13.24 11.96
C SER A 23 -1.07 -12.82 13.33
N ASP A 24 -0.18 -12.25 14.13
CA ASP A 24 -0.45 -11.55 15.38
C ASP A 24 -1.49 -10.40 15.23
N ALA A 25 -1.88 -9.80 16.36
CA ALA A 25 -2.89 -8.75 16.39
C ALA A 25 -2.48 -7.54 15.54
N TRP A 26 -3.28 -7.22 14.52
CA TRP A 26 -3.09 -6.03 13.68
C TRP A 26 -4.43 -5.32 13.43
N ALA A 27 -4.36 -4.03 13.14
CA ALA A 27 -5.52 -3.20 12.84
C ALA A 27 -5.34 -2.49 11.50
N PHE A 28 -6.40 -1.86 11.02
CA PHE A 28 -6.32 -0.97 9.88
C PHE A 28 -7.20 0.25 10.06
N VAL A 29 -6.90 1.29 9.29
CA VAL A 29 -7.71 2.50 9.24
C VAL A 29 -8.03 2.82 7.79
N ILE A 30 -9.27 3.22 7.51
CA ILE A 30 -9.66 3.76 6.20
C ILE A 30 -9.52 5.28 6.28
N LEU A 31 -8.75 5.86 5.37
CA LEU A 31 -8.58 7.31 5.34
C LEU A 31 -9.89 7.99 4.97
N PRO A 32 -10.27 9.10 5.62
CA PRO A 32 -11.33 9.97 5.11
C PRO A 32 -11.02 10.39 3.67
N LYS A 33 -12.02 10.37 2.79
CA LYS A 33 -11.84 10.70 1.36
C LYS A 33 -11.18 12.07 1.15
N ALA A 34 -11.48 13.05 2.01
CA ALA A 34 -10.87 14.37 1.95
C ALA A 34 -9.36 14.34 2.24
N ALA A 35 -8.91 13.55 3.23
CA ALA A 35 -7.50 13.37 3.54
C ALA A 35 -6.78 12.62 2.41
N SER A 36 -7.36 11.50 1.96
CA SER A 36 -6.85 10.72 0.83
C SER A 36 -6.74 11.52 -0.47
N ALA A 37 -7.69 12.44 -0.74
CA ALA A 37 -7.69 13.23 -1.96
C ALA A 37 -6.48 14.16 -2.09
N LYS A 38 -5.87 14.56 -0.96
CA LYS A 38 -4.66 15.39 -0.92
C LYS A 38 -3.37 14.62 -1.21
N LEU A 39 -3.40 13.29 -1.17
CA LEU A 39 -2.24 12.47 -1.53
C LEU A 39 -1.88 12.68 -3.01
N PRO A 40 -0.59 12.64 -3.36
CA PRO A 40 -0.09 13.01 -4.69
C PRO A 40 -0.51 12.03 -5.79
N ARG A 41 -1.08 10.89 -5.42
CA ARG A 41 -1.54 9.86 -6.36
C ARG A 41 -2.73 9.08 -5.80
N ARG A 42 -3.29 8.22 -6.65
CA ARG A 42 -4.41 7.32 -6.31
C ARG A 42 -4.01 5.86 -6.20
N GLY A 43 -2.75 5.53 -6.50
CA GLY A 43 -2.17 4.23 -6.19
C GLY A 43 -1.39 4.28 -4.88
N ARG A 44 -0.66 3.20 -4.59
CA ARG A 44 0.15 3.11 -3.36
C ARG A 44 1.09 4.31 -3.20
N VAL A 45 1.18 4.83 -1.98
CA VAL A 45 2.06 5.93 -1.62
C VAL A 45 2.48 5.77 -0.16
N THR A 46 3.75 6.00 0.15
CA THR A 46 4.18 5.99 1.55
C THR A 46 3.79 7.29 2.22
N VAL A 47 3.17 7.17 3.39
CA VAL A 47 2.82 8.29 4.26
C VAL A 47 3.60 8.19 5.57
N GLU A 48 3.85 9.34 6.17
CA GLU A 48 4.47 9.48 7.48
C GLU A 48 3.67 10.46 8.33
N GLY A 49 3.80 10.37 9.64
CA GLY A 49 2.98 11.18 10.51
C GLY A 49 3.00 10.78 11.97
N ARG A 50 1.91 11.12 12.67
CA ARG A 50 1.63 10.71 14.03
C ARG A 50 0.24 10.10 14.15
N ILE A 51 0.12 9.12 15.05
CA ILE A 51 -1.15 8.60 15.56
C ILE A 51 -1.08 8.75 17.08
N ASN A 52 -1.99 9.51 17.69
CA ASN A 52 -1.96 9.79 19.15
C ASN A 52 -0.54 10.14 19.66
N ASP A 53 0.13 11.06 18.95
CA ASP A 53 1.52 11.53 19.17
C ASP A 53 2.67 10.56 18.83
N GLN A 54 2.38 9.28 18.53
CA GLN A 54 3.40 8.31 18.12
C GLN A 54 3.73 8.43 16.64
N TYR A 55 5.01 8.59 16.32
CA TYR A 55 5.45 8.63 14.93
C TYR A 55 5.19 7.29 14.23
N PHE A 56 4.74 7.37 12.98
CA PHE A 56 4.60 6.20 12.12
C PHE A 56 5.03 6.54 10.69
N GLN A 57 5.37 5.49 9.96
CA GLN A 57 5.53 5.48 8.52
C GLN A 57 4.85 4.22 7.99
N ALA A 58 3.99 4.36 6.99
CA ALA A 58 3.23 3.23 6.45
C ALA A 58 2.92 3.42 4.97
N LEU A 59 2.75 2.30 4.26
CA LEU A 59 2.32 2.31 2.87
C LEU A 59 0.79 2.43 2.82
N ALA A 60 0.30 3.53 2.25
CA ALA A 60 -1.13 3.70 1.98
C ALA A 60 -1.53 2.83 0.79
N GLU A 61 -2.52 1.97 1.01
CA GLU A 61 -3.06 1.05 0.02
C GLU A 61 -4.35 1.62 -0.58
N PRO A 62 -4.54 1.62 -1.91
CA PRO A 62 -5.79 2.08 -2.50
C PRO A 62 -6.95 1.15 -2.12
N ASP A 63 -8.09 1.75 -1.77
CA ASP A 63 -9.27 1.00 -1.31
C ASP A 63 -10.28 0.66 -2.42
N GLY A 64 -10.00 1.04 -3.67
CA GLY A 64 -10.91 0.87 -4.81
C GLY A 64 -12.17 1.76 -4.76
N GLN A 65 -12.29 2.65 -3.79
CA GLN A 65 -13.45 3.51 -3.49
C GLN A 65 -13.07 5.00 -3.43
N LYS A 66 -12.01 5.37 -4.15
CA LYS A 66 -11.41 6.73 -4.18
C LYS A 66 -10.84 7.15 -2.81
N SER A 67 -10.48 6.19 -1.96
CA SER A 67 -9.69 6.43 -0.75
C SER A 67 -8.46 5.52 -0.69
N HIS A 68 -7.75 5.61 0.43
CA HIS A 68 -6.71 4.68 0.82
C HIS A 68 -7.00 4.12 2.21
N TRP A 69 -6.32 3.04 2.56
CA TRP A 69 -6.29 2.49 3.91
C TRP A 69 -4.84 2.23 4.34
N LEU A 70 -4.61 2.16 5.65
CA LEU A 70 -3.29 1.88 6.23
C LEU A 70 -3.39 0.63 7.10
N LYS A 71 -2.38 -0.24 7.00
CA LYS A 71 -2.14 -1.29 7.99
C LYS A 71 -1.44 -0.67 9.20
N ILE A 72 -1.95 -0.95 10.39
CA ILE A 72 -1.31 -0.68 11.68
C ILE A 72 -0.86 -2.04 12.19
N ASP A 73 0.45 -2.31 12.09
CA ASP A 73 1.02 -3.56 12.57
C ASP A 73 1.04 -3.63 14.10
N GLU A 74 1.33 -4.82 14.61
CA GLU A 74 1.38 -5.09 16.05
C GLU A 74 2.33 -4.13 16.78
N GLN A 75 3.54 -3.92 16.23
CA GLN A 75 4.53 -3.05 16.84
C GLN A 75 4.03 -1.60 16.98
N LEU A 76 3.32 -1.09 15.97
CA LEU A 76 2.71 0.23 16.04
C LEU A 76 1.54 0.24 17.02
N LEU A 77 0.67 -0.78 17.02
CA LEU A 77 -0.43 -0.89 17.99
C LEU A 77 0.06 -0.88 19.44
N GLU A 78 1.09 -1.65 19.76
CA GLU A 78 1.71 -1.69 21.09
C GLU A 78 2.20 -0.31 21.52
N LYS A 79 2.86 0.42 20.62
CA LYS A 79 3.35 1.79 20.89
C LYS A 79 2.22 2.79 21.10
N LEU A 80 1.11 2.63 20.39
CA LEU A 80 -0.03 3.52 20.53
C LEU A 80 -0.73 3.35 21.87
N GLY A 81 -0.72 2.13 22.42
CA GLY A 81 -1.52 1.79 23.60
C GLY A 81 -3.03 2.01 23.40
N ALA A 82 -3.46 2.21 22.15
CA ALA A 82 -4.84 2.50 21.79
C ALA A 82 -5.56 1.18 21.48
N PRO A 83 -6.72 0.91 22.10
CA PRO A 83 -7.45 -0.31 21.82
C PRO A 83 -8.07 -0.26 20.42
N ILE A 84 -8.07 -1.42 19.76
CA ILE A 84 -8.77 -1.60 18.50
C ILE A 84 -10.27 -1.34 18.74
N GLY A 85 -10.90 -0.57 17.86
CA GLY A 85 -12.28 -0.12 17.99
C GLY A 85 -12.41 1.32 18.46
N GLU A 86 -11.35 1.97 18.94
CA GLU A 86 -11.39 3.38 19.34
C GLU A 86 -10.98 4.33 18.22
N MET A 87 -11.35 5.60 18.39
CA MET A 87 -10.88 6.69 17.54
C MET A 87 -9.44 7.03 17.88
N ALA A 88 -8.62 7.17 16.85
CA ALA A 88 -7.28 7.72 16.97
C ALA A 88 -7.16 8.99 16.15
N ARG A 89 -6.37 9.95 16.64
CA ARG A 89 -6.04 11.18 15.92
C ARG A 89 -4.85 10.92 15.01
N PHE A 90 -5.04 11.17 13.73
CA PHE A 90 -4.02 11.06 12.70
C PHE A 90 -3.56 12.43 12.25
N ASP A 91 -2.25 12.62 12.21
CA ASP A 91 -1.58 13.69 11.49
C ASP A 91 -0.70 13.04 10.44
N LEU A 92 -1.06 13.12 9.17
CA LEU A 92 -0.29 12.46 8.10
C LEU A 92 0.04 13.38 6.94
N ASN A 93 1.13 13.02 6.25
CA ASN A 93 1.56 13.62 5.00
C ASN A 93 2.14 12.53 4.10
N ALA A 94 2.06 12.70 2.78
CA ALA A 94 2.86 11.86 1.88
C ALA A 94 4.34 12.17 2.10
N MET A 95 5.19 11.13 2.10
CA MET A 95 6.63 11.35 2.15
C MET A 95 7.08 12.15 0.92
N ALA A 96 8.04 13.06 1.13
CA ALA A 96 8.55 13.89 0.03
C ALA A 96 9.24 13.05 -1.06
N GLN A 97 9.87 11.95 -0.64
CA GLN A 97 10.48 10.96 -1.51
C GLN A 97 9.97 9.56 -1.10
N GLU A 98 9.47 8.81 -2.08
CA GLU A 98 9.06 7.43 -1.85
C GLU A 98 10.30 6.59 -1.49
N PRO A 99 10.27 5.82 -0.38
CA PRO A 99 11.35 4.91 -0.04
C PRO A 99 11.42 3.76 -1.03
N GLU A 100 12.58 3.15 -1.18
CA GLU A 100 12.73 1.98 -2.06
C GLU A 100 11.85 0.83 -1.56
N PRO A 101 10.91 0.32 -2.39
CA PRO A 101 10.01 -0.73 -1.95
C PRO A 101 10.76 -2.05 -1.80
N GLN A 102 10.34 -2.85 -0.82
CA GLN A 102 10.84 -4.21 -0.69
C GLN A 102 10.43 -5.05 -1.91
N VAL A 103 11.42 -5.52 -2.65
CA VAL A 103 11.21 -6.38 -3.83
C VAL A 103 10.90 -7.81 -3.37
N PRO A 104 9.78 -8.42 -3.78
CA PRO A 104 9.50 -9.83 -3.48
C PRO A 104 10.62 -10.74 -3.97
N ALA A 105 10.98 -11.76 -3.17
CA ALA A 105 12.09 -12.67 -3.48
C ALA A 105 11.93 -13.32 -4.86
N GLU A 106 10.73 -13.80 -5.20
CA GLU A 106 10.43 -14.41 -6.51
C GLU A 106 10.71 -13.46 -7.69
N LEU A 107 10.41 -12.16 -7.52
CA LEU A 107 10.70 -11.14 -8.55
C LEU A 107 12.19 -10.81 -8.61
N SER A 108 12.85 -10.70 -7.45
CA SER A 108 14.29 -10.45 -7.37
C SER A 108 15.09 -11.55 -8.08
N GLU A 109 14.76 -12.83 -7.83
CA GLU A 109 15.42 -13.95 -8.50
C GLU A 109 15.15 -13.96 -10.02
N ALA A 110 13.92 -13.66 -10.46
CA ALA A 110 13.60 -13.58 -11.88
C ALA A 110 14.36 -12.44 -12.61
N LEU A 111 14.52 -11.30 -11.96
CA LEU A 111 15.31 -10.18 -12.50
C LEU A 111 16.79 -10.52 -12.60
N LYS A 112 17.37 -11.23 -11.62
CA LYS A 112 18.79 -11.63 -11.64
C LYS A 112 19.17 -12.49 -12.84
N VAL A 113 18.24 -13.32 -13.33
CA VAL A 113 18.47 -14.20 -14.49
C VAL A 113 18.13 -13.53 -15.83
N SER A 114 17.66 -12.28 -15.82
CA SER A 114 17.25 -11.50 -17.00
C SER A 114 17.99 -10.15 -17.05
N PRO A 115 19.24 -10.09 -17.55
CA PRO A 115 20.07 -8.89 -17.48
C PRO A 115 19.43 -7.62 -18.07
N GLU A 116 18.73 -7.74 -19.19
CA GLU A 116 18.04 -6.64 -19.86
C GLU A 116 16.87 -6.11 -19.01
N ALA A 117 16.10 -7.01 -18.39
CA ALA A 117 15.03 -6.65 -17.47
C ALA A 117 15.58 -5.96 -16.21
N LEU A 118 16.68 -6.47 -15.64
CA LEU A 118 17.31 -5.89 -14.46
C LEU A 118 17.85 -4.49 -14.73
N ALA A 119 18.49 -4.27 -15.88
CA ALA A 119 18.96 -2.96 -16.29
C ALA A 119 17.80 -1.96 -16.40
N THR A 120 16.71 -2.36 -17.06
CA THR A 120 15.51 -1.52 -17.18
C THR A 120 14.86 -1.27 -15.81
N TRP A 121 14.78 -2.28 -14.94
CA TRP A 121 14.27 -2.16 -13.57
C TRP A 121 15.04 -1.12 -12.75
N GLN A 122 16.39 -1.16 -12.81
CA GLN A 122 17.27 -0.22 -12.13
C GLN A 122 17.10 1.21 -12.66
N ASP A 123 16.77 1.37 -13.93
CA ASP A 123 16.51 2.67 -14.57
C ASP A 123 15.04 3.16 -14.41
N THR A 124 14.20 2.42 -13.68
CA THR A 124 12.86 2.89 -13.30
C THR A 124 12.87 3.75 -12.03
N THR A 125 11.87 4.62 -11.89
CA THR A 125 11.65 5.38 -10.65
C THR A 125 11.13 4.50 -9.52
N THR A 126 11.37 4.86 -8.26
CA THR A 126 10.83 4.15 -7.08
C THR A 126 9.31 3.96 -7.12
N VAL A 127 8.57 4.97 -7.57
CA VAL A 127 7.11 4.88 -7.77
C VAL A 127 6.72 3.84 -8.83
N ALA A 128 7.53 3.70 -9.88
CA ALA A 128 7.30 2.70 -10.92
C ALA A 128 7.57 1.28 -10.40
N ARG A 129 8.62 1.08 -9.58
CA ARG A 129 8.87 -0.20 -8.91
C ARG A 129 7.73 -0.57 -7.97
N LEU A 130 7.20 0.41 -7.24
CA LEU A 130 6.03 0.23 -6.39
C LEU A 130 4.79 -0.22 -7.21
N ASP A 131 4.57 0.36 -8.39
CA ASP A 131 3.49 -0.04 -9.29
C ASP A 131 3.68 -1.47 -9.85
N TRP A 132 4.91 -1.82 -10.25
CA TRP A 132 5.24 -3.17 -10.70
C TRP A 132 5.00 -4.21 -9.60
N ILE A 133 5.49 -3.94 -8.39
CA ILE A 133 5.30 -4.80 -7.22
C ILE A 133 3.81 -4.94 -6.93
N HIS A 134 3.05 -3.84 -6.92
CA HIS A 134 1.61 -3.88 -6.68
C HIS A 134 0.85 -4.71 -7.73
N TRP A 135 1.18 -4.52 -9.01
CA TRP A 135 0.60 -5.33 -10.07
C TRP A 135 0.89 -6.81 -9.88
N ILE A 136 2.13 -7.18 -9.55
CA ILE A 136 2.49 -8.59 -9.31
C ILE A 136 1.77 -9.14 -8.07
N THR A 137 1.85 -8.45 -6.93
CA THR A 137 1.35 -8.94 -5.64
C THR A 137 -0.17 -8.91 -5.52
N SER A 138 -0.86 -8.12 -6.34
CA SER A 138 -2.34 -8.14 -6.38
C SER A 138 -2.92 -9.45 -6.92
N ALA A 139 -2.10 -10.31 -7.54
CA ALA A 139 -2.53 -11.65 -7.92
C ALA A 139 -2.64 -12.57 -6.70
N LYS A 140 -3.88 -12.85 -6.26
CA LYS A 140 -4.17 -13.72 -5.11
C LYS A 140 -3.67 -15.17 -5.30
N GLN A 141 -3.70 -15.67 -6.53
CA GLN A 141 -3.26 -17.03 -6.85
C GLN A 141 -1.76 -17.06 -7.19
N ALA A 142 -1.02 -17.97 -6.57
CA ALA A 142 0.42 -18.14 -6.80
C ALA A 142 0.76 -18.36 -8.29
N LYS A 143 -0.02 -19.17 -9.01
CA LYS A 143 0.16 -19.39 -10.45
C LYS A 143 0.03 -18.09 -11.26
N THR A 144 -0.93 -17.24 -10.92
CA THR A 144 -1.12 -15.95 -11.62
C THR A 144 0.00 -14.97 -11.26
N ARG A 145 0.47 -14.98 -10.01
CA ARG A 145 1.62 -14.18 -9.58
C ARG A 145 2.90 -14.58 -10.33
N ALA A 146 3.19 -15.89 -10.41
CA ALA A 146 4.32 -16.40 -11.18
C ALA A 146 4.26 -15.99 -12.65
N LYS A 147 3.07 -16.07 -13.27
CA LYS A 147 2.87 -15.57 -14.64
C LYS A 147 3.17 -14.06 -14.75
N ARG A 148 2.68 -13.24 -13.83
CA ARG A 148 2.96 -11.79 -13.83
C ARG A 148 4.43 -11.46 -13.65
N ILE A 149 5.19 -12.27 -12.93
CA ILE A 149 6.65 -12.11 -12.80
C ILE A 149 7.34 -12.33 -14.15
N ILE A 150 6.95 -13.38 -14.88
CA ILE A 150 7.46 -13.66 -16.23
C ILE A 150 7.09 -12.50 -17.17
N ASP A 151 5.81 -12.12 -17.21
CA ASP A 151 5.32 -11.02 -18.03
C ASP A 151 6.04 -9.69 -17.68
N ALA A 152 6.36 -9.45 -16.39
CA ALA A 152 7.12 -8.28 -15.96
C ALA A 152 8.53 -8.29 -16.54
N CYS A 153 9.23 -9.43 -16.47
CA CYS A 153 10.58 -9.56 -17.03
C CYS A 153 10.56 -9.33 -18.54
N ASP A 154 9.60 -9.91 -19.28
CA ASP A 154 9.47 -9.70 -20.73
C ASP A 154 9.24 -8.22 -21.07
N MET A 155 8.35 -7.55 -20.33
CA MET A 155 8.07 -6.13 -20.53
C MET A 155 9.29 -5.25 -20.20
N LEU A 156 9.98 -5.53 -19.10
CA LEU A 156 11.18 -4.80 -18.71
C LEU A 156 12.32 -5.03 -19.72
N SER A 157 12.54 -6.26 -20.19
CA SER A 157 13.51 -6.57 -21.25
C SER A 157 13.20 -5.82 -22.56
N SER A 158 11.92 -5.55 -22.83
CA SER A 158 11.50 -4.71 -23.97
C SER A 158 11.63 -3.20 -23.73
N GLY A 159 12.20 -2.78 -22.59
CA GLY A 159 12.43 -1.37 -22.24
C GLY A 159 11.25 -0.66 -21.58
N LYS A 160 10.18 -1.38 -21.20
CA LYS A 160 9.01 -0.76 -20.55
C LYS A 160 9.30 -0.44 -19.08
N LYS A 161 9.54 0.83 -18.80
CA LYS A 161 9.81 1.32 -17.42
C LYS A 161 8.57 1.41 -16.51
N ARG A 162 7.36 1.27 -17.06
CA ARG A 162 6.09 1.31 -16.31
C ARG A 162 5.26 0.10 -16.70
N VAL A 163 4.57 -0.48 -15.71
CA VAL A 163 3.53 -1.46 -15.97
C VAL A 163 2.42 -0.82 -16.82
N CYS A 164 2.00 -1.50 -17.89
CA CYS A 164 0.95 -1.00 -18.78
C CYS A 164 -0.43 -1.57 -18.37
N CYS A 165 -1.49 -0.81 -18.64
CA CYS A 165 -2.88 -1.23 -18.40
C CYS A 165 -3.19 -1.63 -16.94
N PHE A 166 -2.43 -1.08 -15.98
CA PHE A 166 -2.65 -1.31 -14.55
C PHE A 166 -3.39 -0.12 -13.93
N ASP A 167 -4.61 -0.36 -13.47
CA ASP A 167 -5.35 0.60 -12.65
C ASP A 167 -4.80 0.58 -11.23
N SER A 168 -3.80 1.42 -10.97
CA SER A 168 -3.17 1.51 -9.64
C SER A 168 -4.15 1.94 -8.55
N SER A 169 -5.32 2.51 -8.88
CA SER A 169 -6.32 2.94 -7.91
C SER A 169 -7.31 1.85 -7.50
N GLY A 170 -7.40 0.77 -8.28
CA GLY A 170 -8.41 -0.26 -8.10
C GLY A 170 -9.85 0.18 -8.37
N TYR A 171 -10.09 1.48 -8.64
CA TYR A 171 -11.44 2.03 -8.75
C TYR A 171 -12.17 1.53 -9.99
N TYR A 172 -11.48 1.40 -11.13
CA TYR A 172 -12.07 0.92 -12.38
C TYR A 172 -12.03 -0.59 -12.47
N SER A 173 -10.92 -1.19 -12.05
CA SER A 173 -10.73 -2.65 -12.07
C SER A 173 -11.53 -3.39 -11.00
N LYS A 174 -11.96 -2.69 -9.93
CA LYS A 174 -12.59 -3.29 -8.72
C LYS A 174 -11.72 -4.35 -8.06
N ALA A 175 -10.41 -4.32 -8.32
CA ALA A 175 -9.47 -5.34 -7.86
C ALA A 175 -9.02 -5.14 -6.41
N PHE A 176 -9.17 -3.92 -5.87
CA PHE A 176 -8.68 -3.55 -4.54
C PHE A 176 -9.83 -3.16 -3.62
N SER A 177 -9.63 -3.46 -2.34
CA SER A 177 -10.51 -3.08 -1.24
C SER A 177 -9.68 -2.96 0.03
N ALA A 178 -10.12 -2.13 0.97
CA ALA A 178 -9.67 -2.25 2.35
C ALA A 178 -10.04 -3.65 2.91
N PRO A 179 -9.36 -4.12 3.98
CA PRO A 179 -9.81 -5.27 4.74
C PRO A 179 -11.26 -5.09 5.20
N ARG A 180 -12.00 -6.20 5.31
CA ARG A 180 -13.33 -6.16 5.92
C ARG A 180 -13.17 -6.05 7.42
N ALA A 181 -13.84 -5.10 8.05
CA ALA A 181 -13.87 -5.01 9.50
C ALA A 181 -14.60 -6.22 10.10
N ALA A 182 -14.16 -6.68 11.27
CA ALA A 182 -14.95 -7.56 12.12
C ALA A 182 -16.22 -6.81 12.57
N ASP A 183 -17.32 -7.55 12.78
CA ASP A 183 -18.53 -6.94 13.33
C ASP A 183 -18.20 -6.36 14.72
N PRO A 184 -18.76 -5.18 15.09
CA PRO A 184 -18.59 -4.67 16.43
C PRO A 184 -19.07 -5.75 17.40
N ALA A 185 -18.22 -6.14 18.36
CA ALA A 185 -18.59 -7.10 19.39
C ALA A 185 -19.95 -6.67 19.96
N GLY A 186 -20.93 -7.57 19.85
CA GLY A 186 -22.33 -7.24 20.11
C GLY A 186 -22.51 -6.54 21.44
N GLN A 187 -23.17 -5.38 21.40
CA GLN A 187 -24.00 -4.94 22.52
C GLN A 187 -25.17 -5.92 22.58
N GLY A 188 -24.99 -7.00 23.33
CA GLY A 188 -26.04 -7.92 23.77
C GLY A 188 -26.22 -7.79 25.27
#